data_AF-C4RBG8-F1
#
_entry.id   AF-C4RBG8-F1
#
_cell.length_a   1.000
_cell.length_b   1.000
_cell.length_c   1.000
_cell.angle_alpha   90.00
_cell.angle_beta   90.00
_cell.angle_gamma   90.00
#
_symmetry.space_group_name_H-M   'P 1'
#
loop_
_entity.id
_entity.type
_entity.pdbx_description
1 polymer ?
#
loop_
_entity_poly.entity_id
_entity_poly.type
_entity_poly.pdbx_seq_one_letter_code
_entity_poly.pdbx_strand_id
1 'polypeptide(L)' 'MTFPAGVWSAAVSHGELVRAGYDERMEIDPQRLQLLYQGVDVAGAGTPYALLPWRIGLLTRTDGE' A
#
# COMPACT_ATOMS: atom_id res chain seq x y z
N MET A 1 -6.46 0.14 9.25
CA MET A 1 -5.67 -0.87 8.52
C MET A 1 -5.50 -2.08 9.41
N THR A 2 -5.85 -3.26 8.91
CA THR A 2 -5.70 -4.53 9.64
C THR A 2 -4.71 -5.41 8.88
N PHE A 3 -3.94 -6.22 9.61
CA PHE A 3 -3.01 -7.18 9.02
C PHE A 3 -3.37 -8.58 9.53
N PRO A 4 -3.75 -9.52 8.66
CA PRO A 4 -4.17 -10.85 9.09
C PRO A 4 -3.04 -11.67 9.73
N ALA A 5 -1.78 -11.35 9.41
CA ALA A 5 -0.58 -12.03 9.90
C ALA A 5 0.27 -11.17 10.86
N GLY A 6 -0.32 -10.16 11.49
CA GLY A 6 0.39 -9.21 12.35
C GLY A 6 0.97 -8.01 11.58
N VAL A 7 1.24 -6.93 12.32
CA VAL A 7 1.72 -5.66 11.76
C VAL A 7 3.16 -5.82 11.28
N TRP A 8 3.40 -5.66 9.97
CA TRP A 8 4.74 -5.69 9.39
C TRP A 8 5.31 -4.31 9.07
N SER A 9 4.45 -3.29 8.97
CA SER A 9 4.84 -1.90 8.75
C SER A 9 3.90 -0.96 9.48
N ALA A 10 4.46 0.11 10.05
CA ALA A 10 3.70 1.24 10.55
C ALA A 10 3.51 2.35 9.50
N ALA A 11 4.08 2.19 8.29
CA ALA A 11 4.07 3.21 7.26
C ALA A 11 3.26 2.77 6.03
N VAL A 12 2.29 3.58 5.64
CA VAL A 12 1.74 3.61 4.28
C VAL A 12 2.35 4.81 3.60
N SER A 13 3.31 4.59 2.70
CA SER A 13 4.05 5.66 2.02
C SER A 13 3.52 5.85 0.60
N HIS A 14 4.40 5.92 -0.40
CA HIS A 14 4.01 6.03 -1.80
C HIS A 14 3.27 4.77 -2.28
N GLY A 15 2.22 4.97 -3.07
CA GLY A 15 1.47 3.88 -3.66
C GLY A 15 0.61 4.33 -4.82
N GLU A 16 -0.10 3.38 -5.40
CA GLU A 16 -1.01 3.59 -6.52
C GLU A 16 -2.26 2.72 -6.34
N LEU A 17 -3.43 3.28 -6.65
CA LEU A 17 -4.67 2.52 -6.69
C LEU A 17 -4.63 1.56 -7.88
N VAL A 18 -5.08 0.32 -7.66
CA VAL A 18 -5.32 -0.62 -8.75
C VAL A 18 -6.42 -0.06 -9.63
N ARG A 19 -6.08 0.17 -10.90
CA ARG A 19 -6.96 0.79 -11.89
C ARG A 19 -7.96 -0.21 -12.45
N ALA A 20 -9.10 0.29 -12.90
CA ALA A 20 -10.14 -0.48 -13.60
C ALA A 20 -9.78 -0.76 -15.08
N GLY A 21 -8.77 -0.06 -15.60
CA GLY A 21 -8.26 -0.19 -16.96
C GLY A 21 -6.76 0.14 -17.05
N TYR A 22 -6.23 0.10 -18.27
CA TYR A 22 -4.81 0.30 -18.55
C TYR A 22 -4.54 1.35 -19.64
N ASP A 23 -5.55 2.16 -19.97
CA ASP A 23 -5.42 3.31 -20.87
C ASP A 23 -5.07 4.60 -20.12
N GLU A 24 -4.96 5.71 -20.84
CA GLU A 24 -4.58 7.02 -20.32
C GLU A 24 -5.62 7.67 -19.40
N ARG A 25 -6.82 7.10 -19.29
CA ARG A 25 -7.93 7.68 -18.50
C ARG A 25 -7.77 7.42 -17.02
N MET A 26 -6.93 6.46 -16.64
CA MET A 26 -6.60 6.17 -15.24
C MET A 26 -7.84 5.86 -14.38
N GLU A 27 -8.83 5.17 -14.96
CA GLU A 27 -10.11 4.89 -14.31
C GLU A 27 -9.96 4.01 -13.06
N ILE A 28 -10.78 4.27 -12.03
CA ILE A 28 -10.79 3.56 -10.74
C ILE A 28 -12.20 2.98 -10.49
N ASP A 29 -12.28 1.72 -10.04
CA ASP A 29 -13.52 1.08 -9.60
C ASP A 29 -13.81 1.48 -8.13
N PRO A 30 -14.80 2.36 -7.86
CA PRO A 30 -15.08 2.83 -6.51
C PRO A 30 -15.66 1.73 -5.62
N GLN A 31 -16.10 0.59 -6.17
CA GLN A 31 -16.63 -0.54 -5.42
C GLN A 31 -15.55 -1.55 -5.02
N ARG A 32 -14.35 -1.45 -5.61
CA ARG A 32 -13.26 -2.42 -5.42
C ARG A 32 -11.91 -1.73 -5.26
N LEU A 33 -11.82 -0.86 -4.27
CA LEU A 33 -10.58 -0.14 -4.01
C LEU A 33 -9.50 -1.08 -3.46
N GLN A 34 -8.37 -1.10 -4.18
CA GLN A 34 -7.13 -1.72 -3.73
C GLN A 34 -5.98 -0.74 -3.94
N LEU A 35 -5.09 -0.60 -2.95
CA LEU A 35 -3.91 0.28 -3.02
C LEU A 35 -2.64 -0.57 -2.92
N LEU A 36 -1.83 -0.57 -3.98
CA LEU A 36 -0.47 -1.09 -3.94
C LEU A 36 0.43 -0.02 -3.34
N TYR A 37 1.15 -0.30 -2.25
CA TYR A 37 1.91 0.70 -1.53
C TYR A 37 3.28 0.17 -1.07
N GLN A 38 4.23 1.07 -0.85
CA GLN A 38 5.47 0.76 -0.19
C GLN A 38 5.36 1.01 1.33
N GLY A 39 5.76 0.02 2.11
CA GLY A 39 5.92 0.10 3.56
C GLY A 39 7.34 -0.27 3.96
N VAL A 40 7.74 0.12 5.16
CA VAL A 40 9.03 -0.24 5.75
C VAL A 40 8.84 -1.00 7.04
N ASP A 41 9.71 -1.97 7.29
CA ASP A 41 9.75 -2.69 8.56
C ASP A 41 9.84 -1.69 9.74
N VAL A 42 9.10 -1.98 10.80
CA VAL A 42 9.11 -1.21 12.05
C VAL A 42 10.51 -1.12 12.69
N ALA A 43 11.43 -2.04 12.34
CA ALA A 43 12.81 -2.04 12.81
C ALA A 43 13.75 -1.03 12.09
N GLY A 44 13.28 -0.30 11.06
CA GLY A 44 14.12 0.57 10.21
C GLY A 44 14.66 1.85 10.86
N ALA A 45 14.42 2.08 12.16
CA ALA A 45 14.86 3.29 12.85
C ALA A 45 16.40 3.45 12.80
N GLY A 46 16.88 4.61 12.35
CA GLY A 46 18.31 4.92 12.23
C GLY A 46 18.97 4.50 10.91
N THR A 47 18.24 3.86 9.99
CA THR A 47 18.75 3.54 8.65
C THR A 47 18.65 4.78 7.74
N PRO A 48 19.71 5.14 6.98
CA PRO A 48 19.63 6.21 5.99
C PRO A 48 18.49 5.95 5.00
N TYR A 49 17.78 7.00 4.59
CA TYR A 49 16.55 6.87 3.80
C TYR A 49 16.70 6.01 2.54
N ALA A 50 17.80 6.20 1.79
CA ALA A 50 18.09 5.47 0.56
C ALA A 50 18.37 3.96 0.77
N LEU A 51 18.64 3.55 2.02
CA LEU A 51 18.92 2.17 2.39
C LEU A 51 17.76 1.52 3.16
N LEU A 52 16.64 2.23 3.33
CA LEU A 52 15.47 1.66 3.98
C LEU A 52 14.98 0.44 3.17
N PRO A 53 14.72 -0.70 3.82
CA PRO A 53 14.29 -1.92 3.15
C PRO A 53 12.79 -1.85 2.82
N TRP A 54 12.43 -0.98 1.86
CA TRP A 54 11.05 -0.85 1.40
C TRP A 54 10.54 -2.16 0.82
N ARG A 55 9.31 -2.53 1.19
CA ARG A 55 8.60 -3.70 0.66
C ARG A 55 7.21 -3.29 0.19
N ILE A 56 6.70 -4.03 -0.79
CA ILE A 56 5.39 -3.77 -1.37
C ILE A 56 4.30 -4.52 -0.59
N GLY A 57 3.21 -3.81 -0.29
CA GLY A 57 1.98 -4.36 0.27
C GLY A 57 0.77 -4.00 -0.58
N LEU A 58 -0.35 -4.69 -0.33
CA LEU A 58 -1.63 -4.44 -0.96
C LEU A 58 -2.70 -4.22 0.11
N LEU A 59 -3.25 -3.01 0.16
CA LEU A 59 -4.46 -2.73 0.94
C LEU A 59 -5.68 -3.07 0.09
N THR A 60 -6.68 -3.66 0.71
CA THR A 60 -8.01 -3.87 0.11
C THR A 60 -9.04 -3.21 1.01
N ARG A 61 -9.92 -2.38 0.45
CA ARG A 61 -11.02 -1.80 1.22
C ARG A 61 -11.97 -2.91 1.67
N THR A 62 -12.31 -2.92 2.95
CA THR A 62 -13.14 -3.98 3.56
C THR A 62 -14.54 -3.51 3.93
N ASP A 63 -14.80 -2.21 3.90
CA ASP A 63 -16.08 -1.54 4.08
C ASP A 63 -16.67 -1.13 2.72
N GLY A 64 -17.99 -1.27 2.57
CA GLY A 64 -18.70 -1.05 1.33
C GLY A 64 -20.15 -0.67 1.59
N GLU A 65 -20.36 0.59 1.99
CA GLU A 65 -21.44 1.42 1.44
C GLU A 65 -20.82 2.39 0.43
#